data_AF-A0A6C2D4I1-F1
#
_entry.id   AF-A0A6C2D4I1-F1
#
_cell.length_a   1.000
_cell.length_b   1.000
_cell.length_c   1.000
_cell.angle_alpha   90.00
_cell.angle_beta   90.00
_cell.angle_gamma   90.00
#
_symmetry.space_group_name_H-M   'P 1'
#
loop_
_entity.id
_entity.type
_entity.pdbx_description
1 polymer ?
#
loop_
_entity_poly.entity_id
_entity_poly.type
_entity_poly.pdbx_seq_one_letter_code
_entity_poly.pdbx_strand_id
1 'polypeptide(L)' 'MSFIDSPIGRCEAVREMVLTDQTQRQCALEHGCPPGRNCPLDGCFAEISGVTEESTLSELAAAEARHKAL' A
#
# COMPACT_ATOMS: atom_id res chain seq x y z
N MET A 1 7.44 -19.19 -8.49
CA MET A 1 7.63 -18.69 -7.11
C MET A 1 7.24 -17.23 -7.13
N SER A 2 5.99 -16.92 -6.73
CA SER A 2 5.55 -15.54 -6.60
C SER A 2 6.05 -15.05 -5.25
N PHE A 3 7.24 -14.46 -5.25
CA PHE A 3 7.63 -13.56 -4.17
C PHE A 3 6.69 -12.38 -4.31
N ILE A 4 5.65 -12.34 -3.49
CA ILE A 4 4.93 -11.08 -3.29
C ILE A 4 5.94 -10.23 -2.52
N ASP A 5 6.76 -9.50 -3.26
CA ASP A 5 7.51 -8.37 -2.78
C ASP A 5 6.45 -7.30 -2.47
N SER A 6 5.62 -7.56 -1.46
CA SER A 6 4.78 -6.54 -0.87
C SER A 6 5.73 -5.39 -0.60
N PRO A 7 5.48 -4.17 -1.11
CA PRO A 7 6.45 -3.12 -0.98
C PRO A 7 6.58 -2.81 0.53
N ILE A 8 7.68 -3.27 1.14
CA ILE A 8 7.97 -3.09 2.56
C ILE A 8 9.09 -2.06 2.67
N GLY A 9 8.80 -0.96 3.34
CA GLY A 9 9.74 0.12 3.60
C GLY A 9 10.30 0.03 5.01
N ARG A 10 11.56 0.41 5.20
CA ARG A 10 12.13 0.56 6.55
C ARG A 10 11.83 1.95 7.08
N CYS A 11 11.01 2.04 8.13
CA CYS A 11 10.65 3.32 8.73
C CYS A 11 11.60 3.65 9.88
N GLU A 12 12.53 4.60 9.67
CA GLU A 12 13.47 5.03 10.72
C GLU A 12 12.80 5.79 11.88
N ALA A 13 11.54 6.22 11.72
CA ALA A 13 10.79 6.87 12.80
C ALA A 13 10.41 5.88 13.91
N VAL A 14 10.06 4.65 13.53
CA VAL A 14 9.64 3.58 14.45
C VAL A 14 10.65 2.41 14.50
N ARG A 15 11.69 2.48 13.66
CA ARG A 15 12.78 1.49 13.51
C ARG A 15 12.29 0.09 13.18
N GLU A 16 11.18 0.00 12.45
CA GLU A 16 10.56 -1.25 12.00
C GLU A 16 10.33 -1.24 10.49
N MET A 17 10.08 -2.45 9.97
CA MET A 17 9.62 -2.66 8.61
C MET A 17 8.10 -2.38 8.57
N VAL A 18 7.67 -1.48 7.68
CA VAL A 18 6.27 -1.10 7.51
C VAL A 18 5.82 -1.48 6.11
N LEU A 19 4.56 -1.91 5.95
CA LEU A 19 4.01 -2.14 4.62
C LEU A 19 3.74 -0.77 3.98
N THR A 20 4.07 -0.64 2.70
CA THR A 20 3.78 0.57 1.93
C THR A 20 2.66 0.36 0.91
N ASP A 21 2.03 -0.83 0.89
CA ASP A 21 0.78 -1.05 0.14
C ASP A 21 -0.46 -0.47 0.86
N GLN A 22 -0.30 -0.10 2.13
CA GLN A 22 -1.29 0.62 2.92
C GLN A 22 -1.11 2.14 2.79
N THR A 23 -2.15 2.90 3.14
CA THR A 23 -2.06 4.36 3.23
C THR A 23 -1.16 4.81 4.37
N GLN A 24 -0.50 5.96 4.19
CA GLN A 24 0.33 6.59 5.23
C GLN A 24 -0.45 6.80 6.54
N ARG A 25 -1.74 7.14 6.43
CA ARG A 25 -2.60 7.33 7.61
C ARG A 25 -2.81 6.03 8.40
N GLN A 26 -2.98 4.90 7.72
CA GLN A 26 -3.08 3.60 8.40
C GLN A 26 -1.78 3.23 9.08
N CYS A 27 -0.63 3.38 8.39
CA CYS A 27 0.68 3.12 8.98
C CYS A 27 0.90 3.99 10.24
N ALA A 28 0.53 5.27 10.17
CA ALA A 28 0.62 6.18 11.31
C ALA A 28 -0.26 5.76 12.51
N LEU A 29 -1.45 5.20 12.25
CA LEU A 29 -2.33 4.69 13.30
C LEU A 29 -1.80 3.40 13.92
N GLU A 30 -1.26 2.49 13.11
CA GLU A 30 -0.72 1.21 13.59
C GLU A 30 0.55 1.37 14.40
N HIS A 31 1.47 2.22 13.96
CA HIS A 31 2.75 2.42 14.64
C HIS A 31 2.79 3.64 15.57
N GLY A 32 1.68 4.37 15.71
CA GLY A 32 1.58 5.53 16.60
C GLY A 32 2.51 6.68 16.22
N CYS A 33 2.65 6.97 14.92
CA CYS A 33 3.51 8.05 14.45
C CYS A 33 3.11 9.40 15.07
N PRO A 34 4.07 10.21 15.55
CA PRO A 34 3.76 11.46 16.22
C PRO A 34 3.13 12.49 15.26
N PRO A 35 2.09 13.23 15.68
CA PRO A 35 1.45 14.25 14.85
C PRO A 35 2.44 15.39 14.56
N GLY A 36 2.46 15.87 13.31
CA GLY A 36 3.28 17.01 12.88
C GLY A 36 4.72 16.67 12.48
N ARG A 37 5.09 15.39 12.40
CA ARG A 37 6.39 14.96 11.85
C ARG A 37 6.24 14.56 10.38
N ASN A 38 7.16 15.04 9.52
CA ASN A 38 7.23 14.54 8.15
C ASN A 38 7.62 13.06 8.14
N CYS A 39 6.83 12.24 7.46
CA CYS A 39 7.09 10.82 7.35
C CYS A 39 8.30 10.60 6.43
N PRO A 40 9.32 9.80 6.82
CA PRO A 40 10.47 9.53 5.97
C PRO A 40 10.12 8.68 4.74
N LEU A 41 8.97 8.02 4.74
CA LEU A 41 8.43 7.22 3.65
C LEU A 41 7.26 7.94 2.94
N ASP A 42 7.18 9.26 3.07
CA ASP A 42 6.22 10.07 2.34
C ASP A 42 6.39 9.86 0.82
N GLY A 43 5.30 9.54 0.13
CA GLY A 43 5.32 9.16 -1.29
C GLY A 43 5.67 7.69 -1.58
N CYS A 44 6.00 6.87 -0.58
CA CYS A 44 6.17 5.42 -0.76
C CYS A 44 4.88 4.63 -0.49
N PHE A 45 3.93 5.22 0.23
CA PHE A 45 2.66 4.59 0.59
C PHE A 45 1.65 4.65 -0.56
N ALA A 46 0.80 3.62 -0.66
CA ALA A 46 -0.32 3.63 -1.58
C ALA A 46 -1.36 4.71 -1.21
N GLU A 47 -1.97 5.31 -2.24
CA GLU A 47 -3.09 6.25 -2.04
C GLU A 47 -4.36 5.56 -1.52
N ILE A 48 -4.52 4.27 -1.85
CA ILE A 48 -5.64 3.42 -1.45
C ILE A 48 -5.06 2.11 -0.91
N SER A 49 -5.45 1.74 0.31
CA SER A 49 -4.94 0.54 0.97
C SER A 49 -5.43 -0.74 0.30
N GLY A 50 -4.53 -1.69 0.07
CA GLY A 50 -4.84 -2.96 -0.60
C GLY A 50 -4.91 -2.87 -2.12
N VAL A 51 -4.48 -1.75 -2.70
CA VAL A 51 -4.40 -1.53 -4.13
C VAL A 51 -2.92 -1.46 -4.51
N THR A 52 -2.39 -2.57 -5.03
CA THR A 52 -1.25 -2.46 -5.94
C THR A 52 -1.80 -2.11 -7.33
N GLU A 53 -1.19 -1.13 -8.00
CA GLU A 53 -1.62 -0.67 -9.34
C GLU A 53 -1.74 -1.85 -10.33
N GLU A 54 -0.89 -2.87 -10.19
CA GLU A 54 -0.96 -4.09 -10.99
C GLU A 54 -2.16 -5.00 -10.65
N SER A 55 -2.50 -5.19 -9.37
CA SER A 55 -3.62 -6.06 -8.98
C SER A 55 -4.94 -5.42 -9.31
N THR A 56 -5.07 -4.11 -9.13
CA THR A 56 -6.31 -3.41 -9.49
C THR A 56 -6.55 -3.42 -10.98
N LEU A 57 -5.56 -3.11 -11.83
CA LEU A 57 -5.74 -3.18 -13.27
C LEU A 57 -6.14 -4.60 -13.73
N SER A 58 -5.57 -5.63 -13.11
CA SER A 58 -5.91 -7.02 -13.41
C SER A 58 -7.31 -7.40 -12.93
N GLU A 59 -7.71 -7.03 -11.71
CA GLU A 59 -9.05 -7.29 -11.17
C GLU A 59 -10.15 -6.49 -11.89
N LEU A 60 -9.87 -5.24 -12.23
CA LEU A 60 -10.76 -4.37 -13.03
C LEU A 60 -10.95 -4.96 -14.42
N ALA A 61 -9.87 -5.37 -15.10
CA ALA A 61 -9.95 -6.02 -16.40
C ALA A 61 -10.71 -7.36 -16.32
N ALA A 62 -10.50 -8.15 -15.26
CA ALA A 62 -11.22 -9.39 -15.03
C ALA A 62 -12.71 -9.17 -14.70
N ALA A 63 -13.07 -8.07 -14.03
CA ALA A 63 -14.46 -7.70 -13.78
C ALA A 63 -15.15 -7.19 -15.06
N GLU A 64 -14.47 -6.39 -15.86
CA GLU A 64 -14.98 -5.85 -17.12
C GLU A 64 -15.21 -6.97 -18.16
N ALA A 65 -14.28 -7.93 -18.26
CA ALA A 65 -14.44 -9.10 -19.11
C ALA A 65 -15.68 -9.95 -18.75
N ARG A 66 -16.00 -10.07 -17.45
CA ARG A 66 -17.22 -10.76 -16.99
C ARG A 66 -18.48 -9.98 -17.36
N HIS A 67 -18.44 -8.65 -17.28
CA HIS A 67 -19.59 -7.81 -17.58
C HIS A 67 -19.90 -7.75 -19.09
N LYS A 68 -18.87 -7.82 -19.95
CA LYS A 68 -19.02 -7.83 -21.41
C LYS A 68 -19.43 -9.19 -21.99
N ALA A 69 -19.34 -10.25 -21.19
CA ALA A 69 -19.78 -11.60 -21.55
C ALA A 69 -21.26 -11.86 -21.25
N LEU A 70 -21.98 -10.88 -20.70
CA LEU A 70 -23.44 -10.84 -20.54
C LEU A 70 -24.06 -10.00 -21.66
#